data_AF-A0AAF0EC91-F1
#
_entry.id   AF-A0AAF0EC91-F1
#
_cell.length_a   1.000
_cell.length_b   1.000
_cell.length_c   1.000
_cell.angle_alpha   90.00
_cell.angle_beta   90.00
_cell.angle_gamma   90.00
#
_symmetry.space_group_name_H-M   'P 1'
#
loop_
_entity.id
_entity.type
_entity.pdbx_description
1 polymer ?
#
loop_
_entity_poly.entity_id
_entity_poly.type
_entity_poly.pdbx_seq_one_letter_code
_entity_poly.pdbx_strand_id
1 'polypeptide(L)'
;MGDAHLPPPMAPPLEGMTALDLHPLISQFCQRPDPSDVHAANVDALPGSSAQREHALLELSKKREQHEDLALVLWHSFGVMPSLLQEIISVYPLLSPPVLTAHASNRVCNALALLQCVASHSETRSAFLQAHIPLFLYPFLNTTSKSRPFEYLRLTSLGVIGALVKQNDKSDVITFLLSTEIIPLCLRIMETGSELSKTVAIFIVQKILLDDLGLNYICQTYERFYAVATVLSNMVTQIVESQAIRLLKHVVRCYLRLSDNPRAREALRSCLPSPLRDATFSQLLKNDHITKRCLATLLFNLSDRAES
;
A
#
# COMPACT_ATOMS: atom_id res chain seq x y z
N MET A 1 24.56 -6.50 -62.30
CA MET A 1 23.78 -5.25 -62.12
C MET A 1 22.36 -5.69 -61.80
N GLY A 2 21.82 -5.64 -60.60
CA GLY A 2 22.14 -4.93 -59.37
C GLY A 2 20.79 -4.64 -58.71
N ASP A 3 20.14 -5.67 -58.15
CA ASP A 3 18.86 -5.51 -57.47
C ASP A 3 19.09 -4.83 -56.12
N ALA A 4 18.72 -3.56 -56.05
CA ALA A 4 18.79 -2.74 -54.85
C ALA A 4 17.67 -3.16 -53.88
N HIS A 5 18.06 -3.91 -52.85
CA HIS A 5 17.21 -4.22 -51.71
C HIS A 5 17.01 -2.94 -50.87
N LEU A 6 15.87 -2.27 -51.03
CA LEU A 6 15.46 -1.18 -50.16
C LEU A 6 15.10 -1.74 -48.78
N PRO A 7 15.68 -1.23 -47.68
CA PRO A 7 15.27 -1.63 -46.34
C PRO A 7 13.84 -1.13 -46.05
N PRO A 8 13.07 -1.85 -45.22
CA PRO A 8 11.74 -1.39 -44.83
C PRO A 8 11.83 -0.07 -44.06
N PRO A 9 10.79 0.79 -44.12
CA PRO A 9 10.80 2.05 -43.40
C PRO A 9 10.94 1.76 -41.90
N MET A 10 11.95 2.35 -41.27
CA MET A 10 12.07 2.37 -39.82
C MET A 10 10.76 2.94 -39.27
N ALA A 11 10.11 2.18 -38.39
CA ALA A 11 9.04 2.73 -37.55
C ALA A 11 9.58 3.98 -36.85
N PRO A 12 8.78 5.06 -36.73
CA PRO A 12 9.22 6.25 -36.01
C PRO A 12 9.60 5.84 -34.58
N PRO A 13 10.60 6.50 -33.97
CA PRO A 13 10.82 6.33 -32.54
C PRO A 13 9.50 6.60 -31.83
N LEU A 14 9.14 5.78 -30.84
CA LEU A 14 8.15 6.19 -29.85
C LEU A 14 8.66 7.51 -29.28
N GLU A 15 8.10 8.63 -29.71
CA GLU A 15 8.43 9.95 -29.16
C GLU A 15 8.13 9.88 -27.67
N GLY A 16 9.20 9.78 -26.87
CA GLY A 16 9.13 9.76 -25.43
C GLY A 16 8.56 11.09 -24.97
N MET A 17 7.27 11.07 -24.64
CA MET A 17 6.53 12.20 -24.10
C MET A 17 7.26 12.72 -22.85
N THR A 18 7.62 14.01 -22.87
CA THR A 18 8.53 14.66 -21.92
C THR A 18 7.77 15.27 -20.73
N ALA A 19 8.48 15.68 -19.68
CA ALA A 19 7.89 16.43 -18.56
C ALA A 19 7.11 17.69 -19.00
N LEU A 20 7.45 18.28 -20.16
CA LEU A 20 6.74 19.43 -20.73
C LEU A 20 5.30 19.08 -21.12
N ASP A 21 5.05 17.83 -21.53
CA ASP A 21 3.72 17.38 -21.94
C ASP A 21 2.77 17.21 -20.74
N LEU A 22 3.32 17.16 -19.51
CA LEU A 22 2.56 17.12 -18.27
C LEU A 22 2.34 18.51 -17.67
N HIS A 23 3.11 19.52 -18.09
CA HIS A 23 3.05 20.88 -17.55
C HIS A 23 1.63 21.49 -17.57
N PRO A 24 0.81 21.35 -18.64
CA PRO A 24 -0.55 21.89 -18.63
C PRO A 24 -1.42 21.28 -17.53
N LEU A 25 -1.34 19.96 -17.33
CA LEU A 25 -2.10 19.24 -16.30
C LEU A 25 -1.63 19.61 -14.90
N ILE A 26 -0.32 19.72 -14.70
CA ILE A 26 0.27 20.12 -13.41
C ILE A 26 -0.15 21.54 -13.05
N SER A 27 -0.08 22.47 -14.00
CA SER A 27 -0.51 23.85 -13.80
C SER A 27 -1.98 23.91 -13.44
N GLN A 28 -2.85 23.22 -14.18
CA GLN A 28 -4.28 23.14 -13.87
C GLN A 28 -4.57 22.55 -12.48
N PHE A 29 -3.84 21.51 -12.08
CA PHE A 29 -4.02 20.88 -10.77
C PHE A 29 -3.60 21.80 -9.61
N CYS A 30 -2.50 22.55 -9.78
CA CYS A 30 -1.91 23.40 -8.75
C CYS A 30 -2.54 24.79 -8.65
N GLN A 31 -3.22 25.25 -9.70
CA GLN A 31 -3.93 26.53 -9.68
C GLN A 31 -5.01 26.50 -8.60
N ARG A 32 -4.99 27.50 -7.71
CA ARG A 32 -6.09 27.76 -6.78
C ARG A 32 -7.03 28.77 -7.44
N PRO A 33 -8.36 28.64 -7.25
CA PRO A 33 -9.27 29.70 -7.66
C PRO A 33 -8.90 30.98 -6.91
N ASP A 34 -8.82 32.11 -7.61
CA ASP A 34 -8.66 33.41 -6.95
C ASP A 34 -9.90 33.66 -6.07
N PRO A 35 -9.75 34.01 -4.78
CA PRO A 35 -10.89 34.42 -3.96
C PRO A 35 -11.72 35.57 -4.56
N SER A 36 -11.17 36.37 -5.49
CA SER A 36 -11.96 37.38 -6.23
C SER A 36 -12.92 36.79 -7.25
N ASP A 37 -12.64 35.60 -7.79
CA ASP A 37 -13.38 35.02 -8.91
C ASP A 37 -14.59 34.18 -8.47
N VAL A 38 -14.84 34.08 -7.16
CA VAL A 38 -15.95 33.35 -6.53
C VAL A 38 -17.32 33.89 -6.97
N HIS A 39 -17.37 35.13 -7.50
CA HIS A 39 -18.59 35.78 -7.99
C HIS A 39 -18.86 35.60 -9.50
N ALA A 40 -18.02 34.87 -10.25
CA ALA A 40 -18.20 34.66 -11.67
C ALA A 40 -19.33 33.67 -11.99
N ALA A 41 -20.11 33.92 -13.04
CA ALA A 41 -21.26 33.08 -13.43
C ALA A 41 -20.89 31.66 -13.92
N ASN A 42 -19.60 31.38 -14.16
CA ASN A 42 -19.07 30.09 -14.64
C ASN A 42 -17.88 29.64 -13.78
N VAL A 43 -18.11 29.48 -12.47
CA VAL A 43 -17.08 29.05 -11.49
C VAL A 43 -16.38 27.75 -11.92
N ASP A 44 -17.10 26.85 -12.59
CA ASP A 44 -16.57 25.55 -13.04
C ASP A 44 -15.57 25.65 -14.21
N ALA A 45 -15.61 26.73 -15.00
CA ALA A 45 -14.76 26.92 -16.18
C ALA A 45 -13.51 27.79 -15.94
N LEU A 46 -13.36 28.36 -14.74
CA LEU A 46 -12.22 29.21 -14.39
C LEU A 46 -10.92 28.41 -14.22
N PRO A 47 -9.76 28.96 -14.59
CA PRO A 47 -8.44 28.41 -14.25
C PRO A 47 -8.35 28.10 -12.74
N GLY A 48 -8.06 26.84 -12.39
CA GLY A 48 -7.99 26.40 -10.99
C GLY A 48 -9.34 26.09 -10.32
N SER A 49 -10.44 26.04 -11.08
CA SER A 49 -11.74 25.60 -10.57
C SER A 49 -11.66 24.19 -9.97
N SER A 50 -12.59 23.88 -9.06
CA SER A 50 -12.66 22.53 -8.47
C SER A 50 -12.79 21.44 -9.55
N ALA A 51 -13.53 21.73 -10.63
CA ALA A 51 -13.75 20.81 -11.75
C ALA A 51 -12.47 20.60 -12.58
N GLN A 52 -11.73 21.66 -12.90
CA GLN A 52 -10.47 21.55 -13.65
C GLN A 52 -9.39 20.82 -12.85
N ARG A 53 -9.26 21.13 -11.55
CA ARG A 53 -8.32 20.43 -10.67
C ARG A 53 -8.65 18.94 -10.56
N GLU A 54 -9.94 18.61 -10.46
CA GLU A 54 -10.40 17.23 -10.41
C GLU A 54 -10.15 16.48 -11.73
N HIS A 55 -10.39 17.13 -12.88
CA HIS A 55 -10.07 16.56 -14.18
C HIS A 55 -8.56 16.31 -14.33
N ALA A 56 -7.74 17.30 -14.01
CA ALA A 56 -6.28 17.16 -14.07
C ALA A 56 -5.77 16.03 -13.16
N LEU A 57 -6.33 15.92 -11.95
CA LEU A 57 -6.01 14.85 -11.02
C LEU A 57 -6.34 13.46 -11.58
N LEU A 58 -7.51 13.31 -12.20
CA LEU A 58 -7.92 12.07 -12.86
C LEU A 58 -6.96 11.71 -14.01
N GLU A 59 -6.67 12.65 -14.90
CA GLU A 59 -5.79 12.39 -16.05
C GLU A 59 -4.35 12.08 -15.65
N LEU A 60 -3.80 12.80 -14.67
CA LEU A 60 -2.48 12.48 -14.10
C LEU A 60 -2.47 11.07 -13.51
N SER A 61 -3.53 10.68 -12.78
CA SER A 61 -3.59 9.36 -12.15
C SER A 61 -3.60 8.20 -13.17
N LYS A 62 -4.23 8.39 -14.34
CA LYS A 62 -4.23 7.42 -15.45
C LYS A 62 -2.86 7.30 -16.11
N LYS A 63 -2.11 8.40 -16.16
CA LYS A 63 -0.79 8.47 -16.80
C LYS A 63 0.35 7.91 -15.96
N ARG A 64 0.10 7.53 -14.69
CA ARG A 64 1.14 7.02 -13.76
C ARG A 64 1.93 5.80 -14.25
N GLU A 65 1.31 4.95 -15.08
CA GLU A 65 1.95 3.73 -15.60
C GLU A 65 2.67 3.97 -16.94
N GLN A 66 2.43 5.12 -17.56
CA GLN A 66 2.94 5.48 -18.89
C GLN A 66 4.23 6.31 -18.81
N HIS A 67 4.53 6.91 -17.64
CA HIS A 67 5.70 7.77 -17.46
C HIS A 67 6.46 7.37 -16.19
N GLU A 68 7.64 6.79 -16.36
CA GLU A 68 8.51 6.39 -15.24
C GLU A 68 8.96 7.61 -14.41
N ASP A 69 9.19 8.75 -15.07
CA ASP A 69 9.63 10.00 -14.43
C ASP A 69 8.51 10.82 -13.79
N LEU A 70 7.25 10.37 -13.84
CA LEU A 70 6.13 11.13 -13.28
C LEU A 70 6.34 11.45 -11.80
N ALA A 71 6.92 10.54 -11.03
CA ALA A 71 7.21 10.76 -9.62
C ALA A 71 8.15 11.96 -9.39
N LEU A 72 9.20 12.09 -10.21
CA LEU A 72 10.14 13.21 -10.16
C LEU A 72 9.43 14.52 -10.51
N VAL A 73 8.65 14.51 -11.58
CA VAL A 73 7.89 15.68 -12.02
C VAL A 73 6.90 16.12 -10.93
N LEU A 74 6.15 15.20 -10.32
CA LEU A 74 5.22 15.50 -9.23
C LEU A 74 5.94 16.07 -8.01
N TRP A 75 7.10 15.53 -7.65
CA TRP A 75 7.82 15.95 -6.45
C TRP A 75 8.49 17.31 -6.61
N HIS A 76 9.09 17.58 -7.77
CA HIS A 76 9.88 18.79 -8.02
C HIS A 76 9.07 19.96 -8.59
N SER A 77 7.86 19.71 -9.11
CA SER A 77 6.98 20.78 -9.57
C SER A 77 6.39 21.57 -8.40
N PHE A 78 6.51 22.89 -8.48
CA PHE A 78 6.01 23.79 -7.45
C PHE A 78 4.50 23.61 -7.22
N GLY A 79 4.10 23.47 -5.95
CA GLY A 79 2.69 23.43 -5.54
C GLY A 79 2.00 22.07 -5.67
N VAL A 80 2.59 21.07 -6.33
CA VAL A 80 1.97 19.74 -6.50
C VAL A 80 1.77 19.02 -5.16
N MET A 81 2.85 18.83 -4.38
CA MET A 81 2.78 18.09 -3.12
C MET A 81 1.81 18.75 -2.11
N PRO A 82 1.83 20.08 -1.87
CA PRO A 82 0.81 20.75 -1.07
C PRO A 82 -0.61 20.57 -1.61
N SER A 83 -0.80 20.57 -2.93
CA SER A 83 -2.12 20.36 -3.53
C SER A 83 -2.64 18.93 -3.33
N LEU A 84 -1.78 17.92 -3.43
CA LEU A 84 -2.13 16.53 -3.11
C LEU A 84 -2.49 16.36 -1.63
N LEU A 85 -1.74 17.00 -0.72
CA LEU A 85 -2.07 17.01 0.71
C LEU A 85 -3.40 17.72 0.99
N GLN A 86 -3.70 18.80 0.27
CA GLN A 86 -4.98 19.49 0.40
C GLN A 86 -6.17 18.61 0.01
N GLU A 87 -6.03 17.76 -1.02
CA GLU A 87 -7.06 16.78 -1.41
C GLU A 87 -7.26 15.69 -0.34
N ILE A 88 -6.23 15.35 0.44
CA ILE A 88 -6.35 14.44 1.58
C ILE A 88 -7.08 15.11 2.74
N ILE A 89 -6.64 16.32 3.13
CA ILE A 89 -7.14 17.01 4.31
C ILE A 89 -8.60 17.43 4.13
N SER A 90 -9.03 17.76 2.90
CA SER A 90 -10.43 18.11 2.60
C SER A 90 -11.41 16.97 2.89
N VAL A 91 -10.93 15.73 2.95
CA VAL A 91 -11.75 14.54 3.24
C VAL A 91 -11.89 14.27 4.74
N TYR A 92 -11.02 14.81 5.60
CA TYR A 92 -11.05 14.53 7.05
C TYR A 92 -12.40 14.81 7.72
N PRO A 93 -13.12 15.92 7.43
CA PRO A 93 -14.43 16.16 8.00
C PRO A 93 -15.49 15.11 7.62
N LEU A 94 -15.27 14.37 6.51
CA LEU A 94 -16.19 13.36 6.00
C LEU A 94 -15.97 11.97 6.60
N LEU A 95 -14.92 11.80 7.43
CA LEU A 95 -14.57 10.54 8.07
C LEU A 95 -15.40 10.28 9.34
N SER A 96 -15.75 11.35 10.06
CA SER A 96 -16.51 11.30 11.32
C SER A 96 -17.41 12.54 11.44
N PRO A 97 -18.74 12.42 11.29
CA PRO A 97 -19.49 11.20 10.97
C PRO A 97 -19.13 10.65 9.57
N PRO A 98 -19.34 9.34 9.32
CA PRO A 98 -18.86 8.69 8.09
C PRO A 98 -19.77 9.00 6.88
N VAL A 99 -19.69 10.23 6.36
CA VAL A 99 -20.53 10.76 5.27
C VAL A 99 -19.81 10.81 3.91
N LEU A 100 -18.67 10.14 3.78
CA LEU A 100 -17.89 10.07 2.55
C LEU A 100 -18.70 9.50 1.37
N THR A 101 -18.85 10.30 0.32
CA THR A 101 -19.53 9.91 -0.91
C THR A 101 -18.61 9.15 -1.86
N ALA A 102 -19.19 8.41 -2.81
CA ALA A 102 -18.41 7.72 -3.85
C ALA A 102 -17.57 8.69 -4.70
N HIS A 103 -18.13 9.86 -5.03
CA HIS A 103 -17.45 10.91 -5.78
C HIS A 103 -16.21 11.42 -5.05
N ALA A 104 -16.38 11.84 -3.78
CA ALA A 104 -15.28 12.34 -2.96
C ALA A 104 -14.20 11.27 -2.73
N SER A 105 -14.59 10.01 -2.51
CA SER A 105 -13.66 8.88 -2.39
C SER A 105 -12.85 8.66 -3.67
N ASN A 106 -13.49 8.65 -4.84
CA ASN A 106 -12.78 8.49 -6.12
C ASN A 106 -11.77 9.62 -6.37
N ARG A 107 -12.17 10.86 -6.09
CA ARG A 107 -11.32 12.04 -6.24
C ARG A 107 -10.07 11.93 -5.37
N VAL A 108 -10.20 11.69 -4.07
CA VAL A 108 -9.02 11.57 -3.19
C VAL A 108 -8.19 10.34 -3.52
N CYS A 109 -8.80 9.24 -3.97
CA CYS A 109 -8.06 8.04 -4.39
C CYS A 109 -7.17 8.31 -5.63
N ASN A 110 -7.56 9.22 -6.53
CA ASN A 110 -6.68 9.66 -7.61
C ASN A 110 -5.44 10.39 -7.07
N ALA A 111 -5.58 11.22 -6.03
CA ALA A 111 -4.44 11.84 -5.34
C ALA A 111 -3.56 10.81 -4.63
N LEU A 112 -4.17 9.83 -3.94
CA LEU A 112 -3.43 8.73 -3.32
C LEU A 112 -2.66 7.89 -4.35
N ALA A 113 -3.21 7.67 -5.54
CA ALA A 113 -2.52 6.98 -6.63
C ALA A 113 -1.26 7.73 -7.10
N LEU A 114 -1.29 9.06 -7.14
CA LEU A 114 -0.11 9.88 -7.44
C LEU A 114 0.91 9.84 -6.30
N LEU A 115 0.46 9.89 -5.03
CA LEU A 115 1.36 9.72 -3.88
C LEU A 115 1.99 8.33 -3.85
N GLN A 116 1.26 7.29 -4.29
CA GLN A 116 1.81 5.95 -4.45
C GLN A 116 2.94 5.92 -5.48
N CYS A 117 2.79 6.65 -6.60
CA CYS A 117 3.84 6.80 -7.61
C CYS A 117 5.10 7.43 -7.00
N VAL A 118 4.95 8.56 -6.29
CA VAL A 118 6.04 9.24 -5.57
C VAL A 118 6.69 8.35 -4.51
N ALA A 119 5.90 7.58 -3.76
CA ALA A 119 6.40 6.66 -2.74
C ALA A 119 7.17 5.47 -3.32
N SER A 120 6.86 5.08 -4.57
CA SER A 120 7.46 3.93 -5.25
C SER A 120 8.76 4.25 -6.00
N HIS A 121 9.05 5.54 -6.25
CA HIS A 121 10.23 5.95 -7.01
C HIS A 121 11.46 6.10 -6.10
N SER A 122 12.60 5.58 -6.52
CA SER A 122 13.83 5.46 -5.72
C SER A 122 14.36 6.81 -5.22
N GLU A 123 14.27 7.86 -6.04
CA GLU A 123 14.78 9.20 -5.75
C GLU A 123 13.87 10.03 -4.85
N THR A 124 12.54 9.90 -4.98
CA THR A 124 11.58 10.71 -4.21
C THR A 124 11.16 10.05 -2.91
N ARG A 125 11.24 8.71 -2.81
CA ARG A 125 10.81 7.93 -1.64
C ARG A 125 11.42 8.43 -0.33
N SER A 126 12.72 8.74 -0.32
CA SER A 126 13.40 9.20 0.90
C SER A 126 12.84 10.53 1.38
N ALA A 127 12.67 11.47 0.45
CA ALA A 127 12.13 12.79 0.75
C ALA A 127 10.64 12.72 1.13
N PHE A 128 9.86 11.83 0.49
CA PHE A 128 8.47 11.54 0.86
C PHE A 128 8.34 11.03 2.30
N LEU A 129 9.24 10.14 2.72
CA LEU A 129 9.30 9.62 4.09
C LEU A 129 9.71 10.71 5.09
N GLN A 130 10.77 11.46 4.80
CA GLN A 130 11.26 12.55 5.64
C GLN A 130 10.25 13.68 5.81
N ALA A 131 9.41 13.92 4.81
CA ALA A 131 8.29 14.86 4.89
C ALA A 131 7.11 14.35 5.74
N HIS A 132 7.19 13.15 6.30
CA HIS A 132 6.15 12.53 7.14
C HIS A 132 4.77 12.43 6.45
N ILE A 133 4.74 12.44 5.12
CA ILE A 133 3.50 12.35 4.32
C ILE A 133 2.65 11.12 4.65
N PRO A 134 3.21 9.92 4.92
CA PRO A 134 2.41 8.76 5.30
C PRO A 134 1.45 8.98 6.48
N LEU A 135 1.78 9.88 7.42
CA LEU A 135 0.95 10.16 8.60
C LEU A 135 -0.40 10.76 8.22
N PHE A 136 -0.48 11.50 7.11
CA PHE A 136 -1.74 12.05 6.61
C PHE A 136 -2.72 10.96 6.15
N LEU A 137 -2.25 9.71 5.96
CA LEU A 137 -3.08 8.59 5.52
C LEU A 137 -3.66 7.78 6.67
N TYR A 138 -3.13 7.95 7.89
CA TYR A 138 -3.55 7.14 9.04
C TYR A 138 -5.00 7.39 9.47
N PRO A 139 -5.54 8.63 9.41
CA PRO A 139 -6.97 8.85 9.61
C PRO A 139 -7.84 8.00 8.68
N PHE A 140 -7.43 7.79 7.42
CA PHE A 140 -8.15 6.94 6.47
C PHE A 140 -8.11 5.47 6.88
N LEU A 141 -6.93 4.97 7.26
CA LEU A 141 -6.73 3.59 7.72
C LEU A 141 -7.47 3.28 9.03
N ASN A 142 -7.70 4.29 9.86
CA ASN A 142 -8.39 4.16 11.14
C ASN A 142 -9.92 4.06 11.02
N THR A 143 -10.49 4.36 9.84
CA THR A 143 -11.93 4.28 9.59
C THR A 143 -12.47 2.85 9.66
N THR A 144 -13.70 2.68 10.16
CA THR A 144 -14.33 1.36 10.37
C THR A 144 -15.58 1.14 9.50
N SER A 145 -16.08 2.17 8.83
CA SER A 145 -17.24 2.06 7.93
C SER A 145 -16.97 1.07 6.81
N LYS A 146 -17.90 0.12 6.59
CA LYS A 146 -17.83 -0.92 5.56
C LYS A 146 -18.44 -0.50 4.21
N SER A 147 -18.85 0.76 4.07
CA SER A 147 -19.39 1.22 2.78
C SER A 147 -18.28 1.23 1.71
N ARG A 148 -18.69 1.03 0.45
CA ARG A 148 -17.76 0.96 -0.69
C ARG A 148 -16.78 2.15 -0.78
N PRO A 149 -17.19 3.41 -0.56
CA PRO A 149 -16.26 4.55 -0.56
C PRO A 149 -15.13 4.42 0.49
N PHE A 150 -15.46 3.95 1.68
CA PHE A 150 -14.48 3.79 2.76
C PHE A 150 -13.55 2.59 2.55
N GLU A 151 -14.07 1.46 2.04
CA GLU A 151 -13.22 0.31 1.66
C GLU A 151 -12.22 0.71 0.57
N TYR A 152 -12.66 1.46 -0.45
CA TYR A 152 -11.77 1.91 -1.52
C TYR A 152 -10.72 2.90 -1.03
N LEU A 153 -11.12 3.82 -0.14
CA LEU A 153 -10.20 4.77 0.50
C LEU A 153 -9.10 4.05 1.29
N ARG A 154 -9.47 3.06 2.13
CA ARG A 154 -8.50 2.27 2.90
C ARG A 154 -7.57 1.47 2.00
N LEU A 155 -8.11 0.79 0.99
CA LEU A 155 -7.31 -0.02 0.05
C LEU A 155 -6.27 0.84 -0.67
N THR A 156 -6.68 2.02 -1.17
CA THR A 156 -5.77 2.92 -1.89
C THR A 156 -4.72 3.52 -0.97
N SER A 157 -5.10 3.87 0.27
CA SER A 157 -4.16 4.34 1.30
C SER A 157 -3.13 3.28 1.68
N LEU A 158 -3.56 2.02 1.85
CA LEU A 158 -2.66 0.88 2.06
C LEU A 158 -1.73 0.67 0.86
N GLY A 159 -2.18 0.96 -0.36
CA GLY A 159 -1.35 0.90 -1.57
C GLY A 159 -0.12 1.82 -1.49
N VAL A 160 -0.28 3.03 -0.94
CA VAL A 160 0.84 3.97 -0.71
C VAL A 160 1.84 3.40 0.29
N ILE A 161 1.37 2.90 1.45
CA ILE A 161 2.23 2.30 2.47
C ILE A 161 2.91 1.02 1.94
N GLY A 162 2.16 0.21 1.19
CA GLY A 162 2.65 -0.99 0.52
C GLY A 162 3.77 -0.70 -0.47
N ALA A 163 3.69 0.43 -1.20
CA ALA A 163 4.75 0.86 -2.10
C ALA A 163 6.05 1.21 -1.35
N LEU A 164 5.95 1.89 -0.20
CA LEU A 164 7.12 2.23 0.63
C LEU A 164 7.89 1.00 1.10
N VAL A 165 7.18 -0.02 1.59
CA VAL A 165 7.79 -1.24 2.14
C VAL A 165 8.18 -2.27 1.07
N LYS A 166 7.86 -2.02 -0.20
CA LYS A 166 8.18 -2.95 -1.30
C LYS A 166 9.66 -2.97 -1.61
N GLN A 167 10.35 -1.82 -1.53
CA GLN A 167 11.78 -1.69 -1.80
C GLN A 167 12.59 -2.13 -0.56
N ASN A 168 13.47 -3.12 -0.73
CA ASN A 168 14.16 -3.78 0.38
C ASN A 168 15.40 -3.01 0.89
N ASP A 169 15.74 -1.87 0.27
CA ASP A 169 17.11 -1.36 0.34
C ASP A 169 17.36 -0.37 1.49
N LYS A 170 16.34 -0.06 2.32
CA LYS A 170 16.47 0.94 3.40
C LYS A 170 15.65 0.59 4.65
N SER A 171 16.34 0.32 5.76
CA SER A 171 15.74 0.07 7.08
C SER A 171 15.00 1.31 7.65
N ASP A 172 15.28 2.51 7.13
CA ASP A 172 14.64 3.77 7.55
C ASP A 172 13.12 3.75 7.42
N VAL A 173 12.58 3.09 6.39
CA VAL A 173 11.13 2.94 6.21
C VAL A 173 10.52 2.13 7.36
N ILE A 174 11.15 1.01 7.72
CA ILE A 174 10.67 0.18 8.82
C ILE A 174 10.78 0.93 10.14
N THR A 175 11.91 1.60 10.39
CA THR A 175 12.10 2.42 11.59
C THR A 175 11.01 3.48 11.74
N PHE A 176 10.74 4.23 10.67
CA PHE A 176 9.65 5.21 10.64
C PHE A 176 8.31 4.56 10.99
N LEU A 177 7.94 3.48 10.28
CA LEU A 177 6.66 2.81 10.45
C LEU A 177 6.44 2.23 11.87
N LEU A 178 7.50 1.73 12.49
CA LEU A 178 7.46 1.23 13.87
C LEU A 178 7.23 2.38 14.87
N SER A 179 7.83 3.54 14.62
CA SER A 179 7.67 4.73 15.48
C SER A 179 6.29 5.41 15.39
N THR A 180 5.48 5.05 14.39
CA THR A 180 4.22 5.74 14.07
C THR A 180 2.98 4.84 14.22
N GLU A 181 3.10 3.66 14.81
CA GLU A 181 1.96 2.77 15.09
C GLU A 181 1.22 2.22 13.85
N ILE A 182 1.93 1.93 12.74
CA ILE A 182 1.28 1.31 11.56
C ILE A 182 0.74 -0.11 11.85
N ILE A 183 1.37 -0.83 12.79
CA ILE A 183 1.05 -2.25 13.07
C ILE A 183 -0.38 -2.39 13.58
N PRO A 184 -0.83 -1.67 14.64
CA PRO A 184 -2.23 -1.71 15.08
C PRO A 184 -3.25 -1.43 13.97
N LEU A 185 -2.96 -0.47 13.07
CA LEU A 185 -3.84 -0.15 11.95
C LEU A 185 -3.93 -1.33 10.96
N CYS A 186 -2.79 -1.92 10.59
CA CYS A 186 -2.77 -3.08 9.71
C CYS A 186 -3.47 -4.29 10.32
N LEU A 187 -3.25 -4.59 11.61
CA LEU A 187 -3.88 -5.70 12.30
C LEU A 187 -5.41 -5.58 12.31
N ARG A 188 -5.96 -4.39 12.55
CA ARG A 188 -7.40 -4.15 12.49
C ARG A 188 -7.99 -4.39 11.10
N ILE A 189 -7.29 -3.96 10.06
CA ILE A 189 -7.72 -4.18 8.67
C ILE A 189 -7.59 -5.65 8.28
N MET A 190 -6.52 -6.34 8.72
CA MET A 190 -6.33 -7.78 8.56
C MET A 190 -7.47 -8.59 9.18
N GLU A 191 -8.05 -8.11 10.28
CA GLU A 191 -9.16 -8.77 10.96
C GLU A 191 -10.51 -8.51 10.26
N THR A 192 -10.80 -7.25 9.92
CA THR A 192 -12.18 -6.82 9.58
C THR A 192 -12.39 -6.29 8.16
N GLY A 193 -11.33 -6.02 7.40
CA GLY A 193 -11.41 -5.42 6.07
C GLY A 193 -11.86 -6.37 4.95
N SER A 194 -12.03 -5.83 3.74
CA SER A 194 -12.20 -6.66 2.53
C SER A 194 -10.97 -7.54 2.25
N GLU A 195 -11.15 -8.63 1.50
CA GLU A 195 -10.07 -9.56 1.16
C GLU A 195 -8.85 -8.88 0.52
N LEU A 196 -9.09 -7.90 -0.37
CA LEU A 196 -8.03 -7.11 -0.99
C LEU A 196 -7.29 -6.27 0.04
N SER A 197 -8.01 -5.54 0.91
CA SER A 197 -7.40 -4.75 1.99
C SER A 197 -6.62 -5.63 2.97
N LYS A 198 -7.16 -6.80 3.33
CA LYS A 198 -6.44 -7.81 4.14
C LYS A 198 -5.14 -8.24 3.49
N THR A 199 -5.16 -8.47 2.17
CA THR A 199 -3.97 -8.90 1.41
C THR A 199 -2.87 -7.85 1.44
N VAL A 200 -3.21 -6.56 1.26
CA VAL A 200 -2.21 -5.48 1.32
C VAL A 200 -1.73 -5.25 2.75
N ALA A 201 -2.62 -5.28 3.73
CA ALA A 201 -2.26 -5.08 5.14
C ALA A 201 -1.32 -6.18 5.66
N ILE A 202 -1.60 -7.46 5.37
CA ILE A 202 -0.70 -8.55 5.76
C ILE A 202 0.62 -8.50 4.99
N PHE A 203 0.63 -8.04 3.74
CA PHE A 203 1.87 -7.81 3.00
C PHE A 203 2.76 -6.76 3.70
N ILE A 204 2.18 -5.66 4.20
CA ILE A 204 2.93 -4.65 4.97
C ILE A 204 3.48 -5.24 6.26
N VAL A 205 2.66 -5.95 7.04
CA VAL A 205 3.11 -6.62 8.28
C VAL A 205 4.20 -7.66 7.99
N GLN A 206 4.08 -8.42 6.89
CA GLN A 206 5.11 -9.37 6.48
C GLN A 206 6.43 -8.65 6.16
N LYS A 207 6.40 -7.51 5.46
CA LYS A 207 7.60 -6.73 5.17
C LYS A 207 8.27 -6.20 6.43
N ILE A 208 7.49 -5.75 7.41
CA ILE A 208 8.00 -5.37 8.74
C ILE A 208 8.64 -6.57 9.43
N LEU A 209 7.99 -7.73 9.43
CA LEU A 209 8.55 -8.95 10.06
C LEU A 209 9.83 -9.43 9.38
N LEU A 210 9.97 -9.25 8.06
CA LEU A 210 11.18 -9.65 7.33
C LEU A 210 12.41 -8.85 7.74
N ASP A 211 12.23 -7.62 8.23
CA ASP A 211 13.30 -6.80 8.79
C ASP A 211 13.61 -7.22 10.24
N ASP A 212 14.89 -7.24 10.63
CA ASP A 212 15.30 -7.68 11.96
C ASP A 212 14.83 -6.74 13.08
N LEU A 213 14.80 -5.42 12.83
CA LEU A 213 14.26 -4.45 13.78
C LEU A 213 12.76 -4.67 13.96
N GLY A 214 12.03 -4.90 12.87
CA GLY A 214 10.59 -5.18 12.90
C GLY A 214 10.24 -6.48 13.60
N LEU A 215 10.98 -7.57 13.35
CA LEU A 215 10.80 -8.83 14.07
C LEU A 215 11.04 -8.66 15.57
N ASN A 216 12.15 -8.01 15.94
CA ASN A 216 12.49 -7.78 17.35
C ASN A 216 11.46 -6.88 18.04
N TYR A 217 10.94 -5.85 17.36
CA TYR A 217 9.89 -4.98 17.89
C TYR A 217 8.60 -5.74 18.22
N ILE A 218 8.13 -6.59 17.29
CA ILE A 218 6.91 -7.39 17.47
C ILE A 218 7.09 -8.43 18.58
N CYS A 219 8.25 -9.06 18.64
CA CYS A 219 8.57 -10.09 19.63
C CYS A 219 9.11 -9.52 20.97
N GLN A 220 9.17 -8.19 21.13
CA GLN A 220 9.75 -7.54 22.30
C GLN A 220 8.94 -7.84 23.57
N THR A 221 7.61 -7.74 23.47
CA THR A 221 6.67 -7.98 24.58
C THR A 221 5.69 -9.08 24.21
N TYR A 222 5.18 -9.77 25.23
CA TYR A 222 4.15 -10.79 25.03
C TYR A 222 2.89 -10.21 24.40
N GLU A 223 2.48 -9.00 24.80
CA GLU A 223 1.30 -8.33 24.28
C GLU A 223 1.38 -8.05 22.77
N ARG A 224 2.52 -7.53 22.29
CA ARG A 224 2.72 -7.26 20.86
C ARG A 224 2.73 -8.54 20.03
N PHE A 225 3.45 -9.55 20.48
CA PHE A 225 3.45 -10.86 19.82
C PHE A 225 2.03 -11.46 19.78
N TYR A 226 1.32 -11.44 20.90
CA TYR A 226 -0.01 -12.04 21.02
C TYR A 226 -1.05 -11.32 20.17
N ALA A 227 -0.96 -9.98 20.05
CA ALA A 227 -1.81 -9.20 19.15
C ALA A 227 -1.65 -9.65 17.69
N VAL A 228 -0.41 -9.84 17.23
CA VAL A 228 -0.14 -10.33 15.86
C VAL A 228 -0.58 -11.79 15.70
N ALA A 229 -0.22 -12.66 16.64
CA ALA A 229 -0.52 -14.10 16.57
C ALA A 229 -2.04 -14.37 16.57
N THR A 230 -2.81 -13.65 17.39
CA THR A 230 -4.26 -13.77 17.46
C THR A 230 -4.91 -13.42 16.12
N VAL A 231 -4.52 -12.29 15.51
CA VAL A 231 -5.07 -11.88 14.21
C VAL A 231 -4.68 -12.87 13.11
N LEU A 232 -3.43 -13.34 13.08
CA LEU A 232 -3.01 -14.38 12.13
C LEU A 232 -3.80 -15.69 12.31
N SER A 233 -4.08 -16.09 13.55
CA SER A 233 -4.91 -17.26 13.86
C SER A 233 -6.35 -17.09 13.34
N ASN A 234 -6.96 -15.94 13.59
CA ASN A 234 -8.30 -15.62 13.07
C ASN A 234 -8.33 -15.65 11.54
N MET A 235 -7.27 -15.15 10.88
CA MET A 235 -7.14 -15.24 9.42
C MET A 235 -7.04 -16.70 8.94
N VAL A 236 -6.28 -17.57 9.62
CA VAL A 236 -6.21 -19.00 9.27
C VAL A 236 -7.60 -19.63 9.28
N THR A 237 -8.39 -19.39 10.33
CA THR A 237 -9.76 -19.90 10.44
C THR A 237 -10.63 -19.43 9.28
N GLN A 238 -10.57 -18.14 8.92
CA GLN A 238 -11.32 -17.58 7.78
C GLN A 238 -10.85 -18.13 6.43
N ILE A 239 -9.56 -18.46 6.29
CA ILE A 239 -8.99 -19.02 5.06
C ILE A 239 -9.46 -20.46 4.80
N VAL A 240 -9.78 -21.23 5.86
CA VAL A 240 -10.36 -22.58 5.69
C VAL A 240 -11.66 -22.53 4.90
N GLU A 241 -12.51 -21.53 5.14
CA GLU A 241 -13.78 -21.37 4.43
C GLU A 241 -13.60 -20.67 3.07
N SER A 242 -12.88 -19.55 3.06
CA SER A 242 -12.74 -18.72 1.85
C SER A 242 -11.80 -19.30 0.79
N GLN A 243 -10.93 -20.25 1.16
CA GLN A 243 -9.88 -20.80 0.29
C GLN A 243 -8.98 -19.70 -0.33
N ALA A 244 -8.81 -18.58 0.36
CA ALA A 244 -8.05 -17.42 -0.12
C ALA A 244 -6.53 -17.68 -0.13
N ILE A 245 -6.03 -18.31 -1.20
CA ILE A 245 -4.63 -18.74 -1.30
C ILE A 245 -3.62 -17.59 -1.14
N ARG A 246 -3.93 -16.39 -1.65
CA ARG A 246 -3.02 -15.22 -1.54
C ARG A 246 -2.80 -14.83 -0.08
N LEU A 247 -3.84 -14.85 0.74
CA LEU A 247 -3.73 -14.59 2.18
C LEU A 247 -2.93 -15.69 2.87
N LEU A 248 -3.20 -16.97 2.55
CA LEU A 248 -2.46 -18.10 3.12
C LEU A 248 -0.95 -17.97 2.90
N LYS A 249 -0.54 -17.58 1.68
CA LYS A 249 0.88 -17.36 1.34
C LYS A 249 1.56 -16.33 2.25
N HIS A 250 0.86 -15.26 2.61
CA HIS A 250 1.39 -14.24 3.52
C HIS A 250 1.37 -14.72 4.97
N VAL A 251 0.28 -15.34 5.41
CA VAL A 251 0.15 -15.90 6.78
C VAL A 251 1.26 -16.89 7.09
N VAL A 252 1.52 -17.85 6.18
CA VAL A 252 2.60 -18.84 6.35
C VAL A 252 3.97 -18.15 6.44
N ARG A 253 4.22 -17.11 5.62
CA ARG A 253 5.48 -16.36 5.66
C ARG A 253 5.64 -15.56 6.96
N CYS A 254 4.57 -14.97 7.48
CA CYS A 254 4.60 -14.28 8.77
C CYS A 254 4.93 -15.26 9.91
N TYR A 255 4.25 -16.41 9.98
CA TYR A 255 4.55 -17.43 11.00
C TYR A 255 5.97 -17.99 10.88
N LEU A 256 6.42 -18.28 9.67
CA LEU A 256 7.79 -18.74 9.43
C LEU A 256 8.80 -17.72 9.98
N ARG A 257 8.62 -16.43 9.65
CA ARG A 257 9.52 -15.38 10.12
C ARG A 257 9.45 -15.17 11.63
N LEU A 258 8.26 -15.28 12.24
CA LEU A 258 8.12 -15.24 13.70
C LEU A 258 8.88 -16.40 14.37
N SER A 259 8.96 -17.58 13.72
CA SER A 259 9.71 -18.73 14.25
C SER A 259 11.22 -18.49 14.30
N ASP A 260 11.76 -17.47 13.62
CA ASP A 260 13.19 -17.13 13.72
C ASP A 260 13.53 -16.53 15.09
N ASN A 261 12.57 -15.89 15.77
CA ASN A 261 12.78 -15.36 17.12
C ASN A 261 12.58 -16.47 18.17
N PRO A 262 13.54 -16.74 19.08
CA PRO A 262 13.45 -17.83 20.05
C PRO A 262 12.22 -17.77 20.97
N ARG A 263 11.86 -16.57 21.45
CA ARG A 263 10.71 -16.37 22.35
C ARG A 263 9.38 -16.63 21.63
N ALA A 264 9.26 -16.10 20.42
CA ALA A 264 8.07 -16.34 19.59
C ALA A 264 7.97 -17.80 19.15
N ARG A 265 9.10 -18.44 18.80
CA ARG A 265 9.17 -19.87 18.47
C ARG A 265 8.60 -20.73 19.59
N GLU A 266 9.01 -20.47 20.84
CA GLU A 266 8.48 -21.19 22.01
C GLU A 266 6.96 -21.03 22.12
N ALA A 267 6.46 -19.79 22.04
CA ALA A 267 5.03 -19.51 22.11
C ALA A 267 4.25 -20.17 20.94
N LEU A 268 4.81 -20.17 19.72
CA LEU A 268 4.19 -20.80 18.55
C LEU A 268 4.04 -22.32 18.70
N ARG A 269 4.88 -22.99 19.49
CA ARG A 269 4.71 -24.43 19.77
C ARG A 269 3.38 -24.73 20.46
N SER A 270 2.85 -23.82 21.25
CA SER A 270 1.54 -23.97 21.91
C SER A 270 0.40 -23.32 21.15
N CYS A 271 0.64 -22.22 20.41
CA CYS A 271 -0.43 -21.43 19.82
C CYS A 271 -0.55 -21.47 18.28
N LEU A 272 0.32 -22.19 17.55
CA LEU A 272 0.17 -22.31 16.09
C LEU A 272 -1.16 -23.02 15.73
N PRO A 273 -2.04 -22.42 14.89
CA PRO A 273 -3.35 -22.96 14.55
C PRO A 273 -3.31 -24.38 13.97
N SER A 274 -4.27 -25.23 14.37
CA SER A 274 -4.34 -26.62 13.90
C SER A 274 -4.40 -26.79 12.38
N PRO A 275 -5.10 -25.93 11.59
CA PRO A 275 -5.16 -26.10 10.14
C PRO A 275 -3.80 -25.93 9.42
N LEU A 276 -2.81 -25.31 10.10
CA LEU A 276 -1.43 -25.22 9.60
C LEU A 276 -0.57 -26.43 10.00
N ARG A 277 -1.01 -27.23 10.97
CA ARG A 277 -0.30 -28.43 11.44
C ARG A 277 -0.79 -29.71 10.77
N ASP A 278 -2.04 -29.73 10.33
CA ASP A 278 -2.67 -30.88 9.71
C ASP A 278 -2.72 -30.76 8.17
N ALA A 279 -3.48 -31.65 7.54
CA ALA A 279 -3.60 -31.72 6.09
C ALA A 279 -4.62 -30.71 5.50
N THR A 280 -5.22 -29.80 6.28
CA THR A 280 -6.32 -28.91 5.85
C THR A 280 -5.99 -28.15 4.57
N PHE A 281 -4.80 -27.57 4.46
CA PHE A 281 -4.40 -26.77 3.28
C PHE A 281 -3.66 -27.58 2.20
N SER A 282 -3.57 -28.91 2.30
CA SER A 282 -2.79 -29.74 1.37
C SER A 282 -3.25 -29.60 -0.08
N GLN A 283 -4.56 -29.56 -0.31
CA GLN A 283 -5.15 -29.37 -1.64
C GLN A 283 -4.97 -27.93 -2.13
N LEU A 284 -5.24 -26.95 -1.27
CA LEU A 284 -5.10 -25.54 -1.62
C LEU A 284 -3.66 -25.18 -2.02
N LEU A 285 -2.68 -25.81 -1.38
CA LEU A 285 -1.27 -25.61 -1.65
C LEU A 285 -0.71 -26.55 -2.72
N LYS A 286 -1.53 -27.38 -3.39
CA LYS A 286 -1.05 -28.45 -4.30
C LYS A 286 0.03 -27.97 -5.27
N ASN A 287 -0.20 -26.81 -5.90
CA ASN A 287 0.64 -26.21 -6.93
C ASN A 287 1.55 -25.07 -6.42
N ASP A 288 1.54 -24.76 -5.11
CA ASP A 288 2.39 -23.70 -4.53
C ASP A 288 3.54 -24.32 -3.73
N HIS A 289 4.56 -24.78 -4.45
CA HIS A 289 5.74 -25.44 -3.86
C HIS A 289 6.51 -24.53 -2.90
N ILE A 290 6.54 -23.21 -3.17
CA ILE A 290 7.25 -22.25 -2.32
C ILE A 290 6.58 -22.18 -0.95
N THR A 291 5.26 -22.02 -0.91
CA THR A 291 4.50 -21.89 0.33
C THR A 291 4.47 -23.22 1.10
N LYS A 292 4.39 -24.35 0.39
CA LYS A 292 4.57 -25.68 1.00
C LYS A 292 5.92 -25.81 1.70
N ARG A 293 7.01 -25.40 1.05
CA ARG A 293 8.35 -25.44 1.64
C ARG A 293 8.44 -24.53 2.87
N CYS A 294 7.87 -23.32 2.80
CA CYS A 294 7.81 -22.42 3.94
C CYS A 294 7.05 -23.03 5.12
N LEU A 295 5.89 -23.67 4.87
CA LEU A 295 5.11 -24.33 5.91
C LEU A 295 5.87 -25.52 6.52
N ALA A 296 6.51 -26.35 5.70
CA ALA A 296 7.32 -27.45 6.20
C ALA A 296 8.50 -26.96 7.06
N THR A 297 9.17 -25.88 6.64
CA THR A 297 10.26 -25.26 7.41
C THR A 297 9.76 -24.69 8.75
N LEU A 298 8.60 -24.05 8.75
CA LEU A 298 7.96 -23.57 9.98
C LEU A 298 7.69 -24.74 10.95
N LEU A 299 7.10 -25.83 10.47
CA LEU A 299 6.82 -26.99 11.29
C LEU A 299 8.11 -27.63 11.83
N PHE A 300 9.16 -27.71 11.01
CA PHE A 300 10.48 -28.17 11.41
C PHE A 300 11.09 -27.29 12.53
N ASN A 301 11.06 -25.97 12.37
CA ASN A 301 11.56 -25.03 13.38
C ASN A 301 10.85 -25.19 14.74
N LEU A 302 9.59 -25.64 14.74
CA LEU A 302 8.80 -25.86 15.95
C LEU A 302 8.95 -27.28 16.52
N SER A 303 9.40 -28.26 15.73
CA SER A 303 9.65 -29.64 16.20
C SER A 303 10.96 -29.79 16.96
N ASP A 304 11.96 -28.95 16.67
CA ASP A 304 13.21 -28.92 17.45
C ASP A 304 12.88 -28.49 18.88
N ARG A 305 12.81 -29.48 19.79
CA ARG A 305 12.92 -29.23 21.22
C ARG A 305 14.38 -28.82 21.45
N ALA A 306 14.60 -27.63 22.00
CA ALA A 306 15.90 -27.35 22.58
C ALA A 306 16.10 -28.40 23.68
N GLU A 307 16.97 -29.37 23.42
CA GLU A 307 17.46 -30.26 24.45
C GLU A 307 18.27 -29.41 25.44
N SER A 308 17.78 -29.38 26.69
CA SER A 308 18.47 -28.92 27.91
C SER A 308 18.53 -27.41 28.14
#